data_AF-A0A919YTB8-F1
#
_entry.id   AF-A0A919YTB8-F1
#
_cell.length_a   1.000
_cell.length_b   1.000
_cell.length_c   1.000
_cell.angle_alpha   90.00
_cell.angle_beta   90.00
_cell.angle_gamma   90.00
#
_symmetry.space_group_name_H-M   'P 1'
#
loop_
_entity.id
_entity.type
_entity.pdbx_description
1 polymer ?
#
loop_
_entity_poly.entity_id
_entity_poly.type
_entity_poly.pdbx_seq_one_letter_code
_entity_poly.pdbx_strand_id
1 'polypeptide(L)'
;MRDKINELLDQLPETDLEQVYAVVRHIYSNHQYRSNLTSKGVVITPLYYEADHIKSKWDLYFAHDVTVETMRRIYYDQFRWHIYSYKIKPCLENEEARAAFDAITDKHELYVMYQNRSELFKFSNALKVTASDFDRQQDIYIFDTAFTWTYVQTHEADCGPYFYRNGM
;
A
#
# COMPACT_ATOMS: atom_id res chain seq x y z
N MET A 1 16.38 -27.79 -6.36
CA MET A 1 15.80 -26.97 -5.26
C MET A 1 14.35 -27.35 -5.03
N ARG A 2 13.50 -27.35 -6.08
CA ARG A 2 12.11 -27.83 -5.99
C ARG A 2 11.99 -29.24 -5.38
N ASP A 3 12.79 -30.19 -5.86
CA ASP A 3 12.70 -31.58 -5.36
C ASP A 3 13.04 -31.67 -3.87
N LYS A 4 14.08 -30.95 -3.42
CA LYS A 4 14.43 -30.83 -1.99
C LYS A 4 13.30 -30.22 -1.14
N ILE A 5 12.54 -29.27 -1.70
CA ILE A 5 11.37 -28.70 -1.01
C ILE A 5 10.29 -29.77 -0.89
N ASN A 6 9.97 -30.47 -1.97
CA ASN A 6 8.97 -31.53 -1.95
C ASN A 6 9.31 -32.65 -0.96
N GLU A 7 10.57 -33.11 -0.92
CA GLU A 7 11.03 -34.12 0.04
C GLU A 7 10.84 -33.69 1.51
N LEU A 8 10.95 -32.39 1.81
CA LEU A 8 10.66 -31.85 3.14
C LEU A 8 9.15 -31.79 3.41
N LEU A 9 8.35 -31.36 2.43
CA LEU A 9 6.89 -31.30 2.55
C LEU A 9 6.28 -32.67 2.82
N ASP A 10 6.80 -33.72 2.16
CA ASP A 10 6.31 -35.10 2.31
C ASP A 10 6.51 -35.66 3.74
N GLN A 11 7.36 -35.03 4.55
CA GLN A 11 7.65 -35.43 5.93
C GLN A 11 6.84 -34.65 6.98
N LEU A 12 6.13 -33.60 6.57
CA LEU A 12 5.40 -32.72 7.49
C LEU A 12 3.96 -33.20 7.76
N PRO A 13 3.44 -33.03 8.98
CA PRO A 13 2.02 -33.22 9.26
C PRO A 13 1.17 -32.12 8.60
N GLU A 14 -0.13 -32.37 8.43
CA GLU A 14 -1.06 -31.45 7.76
C GLU A 14 -1.10 -30.05 8.39
N THR A 15 -1.03 -29.94 9.72
CA THR A 15 -0.99 -28.65 10.44
C THR A 15 0.22 -27.80 10.09
N ASP A 16 1.36 -28.42 9.78
CA ASP A 16 2.56 -27.72 9.35
C ASP A 16 2.48 -27.39 7.86
N LEU A 17 1.86 -28.27 7.05
CA LEU A 17 1.59 -28.00 5.64
C LEU A 17 0.67 -26.80 5.44
N GLU A 18 -0.34 -26.59 6.30
CA GLU A 18 -1.18 -25.39 6.28
C GLU A 18 -0.36 -24.11 6.49
N GLN A 19 0.57 -24.12 7.43
CA GLN A 19 1.47 -22.99 7.70
C GLN A 19 2.40 -22.74 6.49
N VAL A 20 2.98 -23.81 5.93
CA VAL A 20 3.83 -23.70 4.74
C VAL A 20 3.03 -23.17 3.55
N TYR A 21 1.81 -23.67 3.34
CA TYR A 21 0.92 -23.20 2.29
C TYR A 21 0.63 -21.70 2.44
N ALA A 22 0.35 -21.22 3.66
CA ALA A 22 0.13 -19.80 3.92
C ALA A 22 1.35 -18.94 3.52
N VAL A 23 2.56 -19.39 3.85
CA VAL A 23 3.82 -18.71 3.46
C VAL A 23 4.02 -18.72 1.95
N VAL A 24 3.89 -19.88 1.30
CA VAL A 24 4.06 -20.01 -0.16
C VAL A 24 3.03 -19.17 -0.90
N ARG A 25 1.77 -19.16 -0.44
CA ARG A 25 0.70 -18.32 -0.99
C ARG A 25 1.04 -16.84 -0.87
N HIS A 26 1.62 -16.40 0.25
CA HIS A 26 2.07 -15.02 0.42
C HIS A 26 3.19 -14.67 -0.56
N ILE A 27 4.21 -15.53 -0.70
CA ILE A 27 5.31 -15.35 -1.66
C ILE A 27 4.77 -15.26 -3.09
N TYR A 28 3.88 -16.18 -3.46
CA TYR A 28 3.28 -16.23 -4.78
C TYR A 28 2.45 -14.97 -5.08
N SER A 29 1.61 -14.53 -4.13
CA SER A 29 0.82 -13.29 -4.27
C SER A 29 1.71 -12.06 -4.47
N ASN A 30 2.78 -11.93 -3.69
CA ASN A 30 3.74 -10.83 -3.83
C ASN A 30 4.48 -10.89 -5.18
N HIS A 31 4.84 -12.09 -5.65
CA HIS A 31 5.44 -12.29 -6.96
C HIS A 31 4.47 -11.84 -8.07
N GLN A 32 3.21 -12.31 -8.04
CA GLN A 32 2.19 -11.92 -9.02
C GLN A 32 1.96 -10.41 -9.05
N TYR A 33 1.84 -9.77 -7.87
CA TYR A 33 1.71 -8.32 -7.76
C TYR A 33 2.86 -7.59 -8.45
N ARG A 34 4.11 -7.96 -8.14
CA ARG A 34 5.29 -7.36 -8.78
C ARG A 34 5.34 -7.66 -10.27
N SER A 35 5.05 -8.89 -10.69
CA SER A 35 5.01 -9.28 -12.11
C SER A 35 4.01 -8.45 -12.90
N ASN A 36 2.80 -8.23 -12.36
CA ASN A 36 1.76 -7.42 -12.99
C ASN A 36 2.20 -5.95 -13.18
N LEU A 37 2.89 -5.37 -12.19
CA LEU A 37 3.45 -4.02 -12.34
C LEU A 37 4.58 -4.00 -13.39
N THR A 38 5.50 -4.95 -13.33
CA THR A 38 6.62 -4.99 -14.28
C THR A 38 6.19 -5.28 -15.72
N SER A 39 5.14 -6.07 -15.94
CA SER A 39 4.58 -6.31 -17.29
C SER A 39 3.97 -5.05 -17.90
N LYS A 40 3.51 -4.11 -17.06
CA LYS A 40 3.08 -2.76 -17.47
C LYS A 40 4.25 -1.81 -17.75
N GLY A 41 5.49 -2.25 -17.53
CA GLY A 41 6.71 -1.46 -17.71
C GLY A 41 7.12 -0.66 -16.48
N VAL A 42 6.49 -0.89 -15.31
CA VAL A 42 6.82 -0.19 -14.07
C VAL A 42 8.17 -0.68 -13.55
N VAL A 43 9.05 0.25 -13.20
CA VAL A 43 10.31 -0.03 -12.52
C VAL A 43 10.11 0.18 -11.03
N ILE A 44 10.35 -0.85 -10.23
CA ILE A 44 10.19 -0.82 -8.76
C ILE A 44 11.57 -0.72 -8.12
N THR A 45 11.86 0.42 -7.48
CA THR A 45 13.14 0.69 -6.82
C THR A 45 12.93 0.84 -5.32
N PRO A 46 13.54 -0.01 -4.46
CA PRO A 46 13.50 0.21 -3.02
C PRO A 46 14.34 1.43 -2.63
N LEU A 47 13.82 2.26 -1.74
CA LEU A 47 14.49 3.45 -1.19
C LEU A 47 14.83 3.22 0.29
N TYR A 48 16.03 2.74 0.57
CA TYR A 48 16.42 2.39 1.95
C TYR A 48 16.80 3.61 2.79
N TYR A 49 17.61 4.53 2.25
CA TYR A 49 18.15 5.65 3.02
C TYR A 49 17.15 6.80 3.22
N GLU A 50 16.19 6.96 2.32
CA GLU A 50 15.22 8.06 2.32
C GLU A 50 13.86 7.65 2.90
N ALA A 51 13.67 6.36 3.23
CA ALA A 51 12.39 5.80 3.66
C ALA A 51 11.77 6.60 4.80
N ASP A 52 12.47 6.70 5.94
CA ASP A 52 11.92 7.34 7.14
C ASP A 52 11.60 8.82 6.91
N HIS A 53 12.44 9.52 6.15
CA HIS A 53 12.21 10.93 5.81
C HIS A 53 10.97 11.11 4.93
N ILE A 54 10.82 10.30 3.88
CA ILE A 54 9.66 10.36 2.97
C ILE A 54 8.37 9.93 3.69
N LYS A 55 8.42 8.89 4.53
CA LYS A 55 7.28 8.46 5.36
C LYS A 55 6.87 9.56 6.34
N SER A 56 7.83 10.26 6.95
CA SER A 56 7.55 11.40 7.84
C SER A 56 6.94 12.58 7.08
N LYS A 57 7.37 12.82 5.83
CA LYS A 57 6.72 13.82 4.97
C LYS A 57 5.27 13.45 4.66
N TRP A 58 4.94 12.17 4.50
CA TRP A 58 3.54 11.77 4.32
C TRP A 58 2.66 12.29 5.47
N ASP A 59 3.10 12.13 6.73
CA ASP A 59 2.37 12.70 7.89
C ASP A 59 2.24 14.22 7.79
N LEU A 60 3.34 14.89 7.46
CA LEU A 60 3.38 16.35 7.36
C LEU A 60 2.46 16.89 6.26
N TYR A 61 2.31 16.21 5.13
CA TYR A 61 1.49 16.74 4.05
C TYR A 61 0.02 16.36 4.19
N PHE A 62 -0.27 15.13 4.62
CA PHE A 62 -1.63 14.60 4.61
C PHE A 62 -2.34 14.65 5.97
N ALA A 63 -1.61 14.88 7.07
CA ALA A 63 -2.16 14.91 8.43
C ALA A 63 -1.71 16.11 9.30
N HIS A 64 -1.07 17.15 8.75
CA HIS A 64 -0.55 18.28 9.55
C HIS A 64 -1.58 19.06 10.35
N ASP A 65 -2.82 19.11 9.88
CA ASP A 65 -3.93 19.83 10.49
C ASP A 65 -4.66 19.00 11.55
N VAL A 66 -4.27 17.73 11.74
CA VAL A 66 -4.84 16.85 12.75
C VAL A 66 -4.10 17.02 14.07
N THR A 67 -4.82 17.43 15.13
CA THR A 67 -4.23 17.60 16.46
C THR A 67 -3.79 16.27 17.07
N VAL A 68 -2.79 16.31 17.95
CA VAL A 68 -2.31 15.13 18.69
C VAL A 68 -3.43 14.47 19.50
N GLU A 69 -4.35 15.25 20.07
CA GLU A 69 -5.52 14.72 20.77
C GLU A 69 -6.44 13.93 19.83
N THR A 70 -6.75 14.48 18.66
CA THR A 70 -7.53 13.77 17.64
C THR A 70 -6.81 12.52 17.16
N MET A 71 -5.51 12.59 16.87
CA MET A 71 -4.70 11.42 16.46
C MET A 71 -4.78 10.28 17.47
N ARG A 72 -4.71 10.58 18.77
CA ARG A 72 -4.86 9.57 19.84
C ARG A 72 -6.27 8.97 19.86
N ARG A 73 -7.31 9.80 19.70
CA ARG A 73 -8.71 9.35 19.72
C ARG A 73 -9.06 8.40 18.57
N ILE A 74 -8.40 8.56 17.43
CA ILE A 74 -8.62 7.72 16.25
C ILE A 74 -7.57 6.61 16.12
N TYR A 75 -6.73 6.35 17.12
CA TYR A 75 -5.69 5.31 17.06
C TYR A 75 -4.77 5.45 15.82
N TYR A 76 -4.35 6.69 15.51
CA TYR A 76 -3.54 7.00 14.33
C TYR A 76 -2.18 6.28 14.32
N ASP A 77 -1.65 5.98 15.50
CA ASP A 77 -0.42 5.21 15.71
C ASP A 77 -0.52 3.77 15.22
N GLN A 78 -1.74 3.20 15.19
CA GLN A 78 -1.98 1.86 14.65
C GLN A 78 -2.12 1.91 13.12
N PHE A 79 -2.98 2.80 12.61
CA PHE A 79 -3.25 2.93 11.19
C PHE A 79 -3.41 4.39 10.78
N ARG A 80 -2.55 4.86 9.86
CA ARG A 80 -2.61 6.25 9.38
C ARG A 80 -3.89 6.54 8.60
N TRP A 81 -4.46 5.54 7.93
CA TRP A 81 -5.72 5.67 7.21
C TRP A 81 -6.93 5.96 8.11
N HIS A 82 -6.79 5.88 9.44
CA HIS A 82 -7.84 6.28 10.37
C HIS A 82 -8.25 7.76 10.23
N ILE A 83 -7.38 8.65 9.73
CA ILE A 83 -7.80 10.04 9.46
C ILE A 83 -8.92 10.11 8.42
N TYR A 84 -9.03 9.10 7.55
CA TYR A 84 -10.06 9.00 6.52
C TYR A 84 -11.27 8.22 7.00
N SER A 85 -11.10 7.06 7.64
CA SER A 85 -12.23 6.25 8.13
C SER A 85 -13.04 6.96 9.21
N TYR A 86 -12.38 7.70 10.11
CA TYR A 86 -13.03 8.53 11.14
C TYR A 86 -13.49 9.90 10.63
N LYS A 87 -13.40 10.16 9.31
CA LYS A 87 -13.85 11.41 8.67
C LYS A 87 -13.17 12.67 9.21
N ILE A 88 -11.94 12.57 9.68
CA ILE A 88 -11.16 13.73 10.14
C ILE A 88 -10.72 14.58 8.95
N LYS A 89 -10.29 13.93 7.86
CA LYS A 89 -9.97 14.56 6.58
C LYS A 89 -11.08 14.23 5.57
N PRO A 90 -11.54 15.20 4.76
CA PRO A 90 -12.41 14.90 3.63
C PRO A 90 -11.64 14.01 2.65
N CYS A 91 -12.29 13.03 2.06
CA CYS A 91 -11.69 12.15 1.05
C CYS A 91 -12.78 11.52 0.18
N LEU A 92 -12.37 11.00 -0.97
CA LEU A 92 -13.19 10.07 -1.75
C LEU A 92 -13.01 8.66 -1.20
N GLU A 93 -14.02 7.83 -1.39
CA GLU A 93 -14.08 6.48 -0.82
C GLU A 93 -14.50 5.45 -1.87
N ASN A 94 -14.10 4.19 -1.67
CA ASN A 94 -14.53 3.05 -2.47
C ASN A 94 -14.29 3.30 -3.97
N GLU A 95 -15.32 3.12 -4.80
CA GLU A 95 -15.22 3.31 -6.25
C GLU A 95 -14.88 4.74 -6.67
N GLU A 96 -15.26 5.76 -5.89
CA GLU A 96 -14.89 7.15 -6.18
C GLU A 96 -13.39 7.37 -5.97
N ALA A 97 -12.82 6.76 -4.92
CA ALA A 97 -11.38 6.78 -4.68
C ALA A 97 -10.61 6.06 -5.80
N ARG A 98 -11.11 4.90 -6.23
CA ARG A 98 -10.52 4.10 -7.33
C ARG A 98 -10.55 4.88 -8.63
N ALA A 99 -11.71 5.45 -8.99
CA ALA A 99 -11.88 6.26 -10.19
C ALA A 99 -10.96 7.49 -10.18
N ALA A 100 -10.85 8.18 -9.04
CA ALA A 100 -9.97 9.34 -8.90
C ALA A 100 -8.49 8.97 -9.07
N PHE A 101 -8.05 7.86 -8.49
CA PHE A 101 -6.68 7.35 -8.66
C PHE A 101 -6.39 6.93 -10.11
N ASP A 102 -7.36 6.29 -10.77
CA ASP A 102 -7.21 5.83 -12.16
C ASP A 102 -7.21 7.00 -13.17
N ALA A 103 -7.94 8.08 -12.87
CA ALA A 103 -8.02 9.28 -13.70
C ALA A 103 -6.76 10.16 -13.69
N ILE A 104 -5.77 9.90 -12.82
CA ILE A 104 -4.54 10.68 -12.75
C ILE A 104 -3.70 10.46 -14.02
N THR A 105 -3.53 11.51 -14.82
CA THR A 105 -2.85 11.45 -16.13
C THR A 105 -1.33 11.58 -16.04
N ASP A 106 -0.79 12.01 -14.90
CA ASP A 106 0.63 12.30 -14.67
C ASP A 106 1.30 11.37 -13.64
N LYS A 107 0.84 10.11 -13.57
CA LYS A 107 1.46 9.05 -12.74
C LYS A 107 2.82 8.58 -13.29
N HIS A 108 3.81 9.46 -13.37
CA HIS A 108 5.15 9.08 -13.84
C HIS A 108 5.98 8.41 -12.75
N GLU A 109 5.94 8.99 -11.54
CA GLU A 109 6.66 8.50 -10.37
C GLU A 109 5.73 8.48 -9.15
N LEU A 110 5.70 7.35 -8.45
CA LEU A 110 4.90 7.15 -7.25
C LEU A 110 5.78 6.68 -6.11
N TYR A 111 5.46 7.12 -4.89
CA TYR A 111 5.92 6.49 -3.67
C TYR A 111 4.88 5.47 -3.19
N VAL A 112 5.37 4.33 -2.71
CA VAL A 112 4.54 3.23 -2.20
C VAL A 112 5.14 2.73 -0.89
N MET A 113 4.37 2.81 0.19
CA MET A 113 4.75 2.31 1.52
C MET A 113 3.64 1.44 2.12
N TYR A 114 3.99 0.60 3.09
CA TYR A 114 3.03 -0.13 3.91
C TYR A 114 3.07 0.39 5.35
N GLN A 115 1.93 0.37 6.05
CA GLN A 115 1.80 0.84 7.44
C GLN A 115 2.93 0.32 8.34
N ASN A 116 3.07 -1.02 8.39
CA ASN A 116 3.93 -1.74 9.33
C ASN A 116 5.23 -2.24 8.72
N ARG A 117 5.72 -1.60 7.65
CA ARG A 117 6.98 -1.96 6.99
C ARG A 117 7.92 -0.78 6.92
N SER A 118 9.22 -1.01 7.08
CA SER A 118 10.23 0.03 6.94
C SER A 118 10.50 0.34 5.47
N GLU A 119 10.21 -0.60 4.58
CA GLU A 119 10.45 -0.44 3.15
C GLU A 119 9.54 0.62 2.53
N LEU A 120 10.18 1.47 1.73
CA LEU A 120 9.55 2.40 0.81
C LEU A 120 9.99 2.01 -0.61
N PHE A 121 9.06 2.04 -1.55
CA PHE A 121 9.35 1.82 -2.96
C PHE A 121 9.06 3.08 -3.77
N LYS A 122 9.91 3.35 -4.75
CA LYS A 122 9.63 4.28 -5.84
C LYS A 122 9.24 3.48 -7.07
N PHE A 123 8.06 3.76 -7.62
CA PHE A 123 7.61 3.22 -8.89
C PHE A 123 7.85 4.26 -9.97
N SER A 124 8.69 3.97 -10.95
CA SER A 124 8.89 4.81 -12.14
C SER A 124 8.17 4.18 -13.34
N ASN A 125 7.76 5.02 -14.29
CA ASN A 125 6.91 4.63 -15.44
C ASN A 125 5.55 4.07 -14.99
N ALA A 126 4.92 4.73 -14.01
CA ALA A 126 3.72 4.26 -13.34
C ALA A 126 2.39 4.62 -14.03
N LEU A 127 2.42 5.11 -15.28
CA LEU A 127 1.23 5.70 -15.93
C LEU A 127 0.08 4.68 -16.06
N LYS A 128 0.42 3.40 -16.27
CA LYS A 128 -0.54 2.29 -16.44
C LYS A 128 -0.94 1.63 -15.11
N VAL A 129 -0.44 2.12 -13.98
CA VAL A 129 -0.82 1.62 -12.65
C VAL A 129 -2.25 2.07 -12.36
N THR A 130 -3.07 1.13 -11.92
CA THR A 130 -4.49 1.31 -11.62
C THR A 130 -4.80 0.84 -10.21
N ALA A 131 -5.92 1.26 -9.65
CA ALA A 131 -6.36 0.87 -8.31
C ALA A 131 -6.43 -0.67 -8.17
N SER A 132 -6.87 -1.36 -9.21
CA SER A 132 -6.97 -2.83 -9.24
C SER A 132 -5.65 -3.57 -9.05
N ASP A 133 -4.50 -2.92 -9.34
CA ASP A 133 -3.19 -3.52 -9.12
C ASP A 133 -2.90 -3.75 -7.62
N PHE A 134 -3.66 -3.07 -6.74
CA PHE A 134 -3.50 -3.10 -5.29
C PHE A 134 -4.58 -3.89 -4.57
N ASP A 135 -5.54 -4.53 -5.25
CA ASP A 135 -6.68 -5.22 -4.62
C ASP A 135 -6.28 -6.34 -3.64
N ARG A 136 -5.08 -6.91 -3.82
CA ARG A 136 -4.52 -7.95 -2.92
C ARG A 136 -3.54 -7.40 -1.89
N GLN A 137 -3.31 -6.10 -1.89
CA GLN A 137 -2.43 -5.42 -0.95
C GLN A 137 -3.24 -4.90 0.23
N GLN A 138 -2.57 -4.76 1.36
CA GLN A 138 -3.19 -4.43 2.64
C GLN A 138 -2.38 -3.33 3.33
N ASP A 139 -3.08 -2.32 3.83
CA ASP A 139 -2.49 -1.15 4.50
C ASP A 139 -1.38 -0.48 3.70
N ILE A 140 -1.62 -0.31 2.40
CA ILE A 140 -0.69 0.25 1.44
C ILE A 140 -1.08 1.68 1.09
N TYR A 141 -0.09 2.56 1.06
CA TYR A 141 -0.23 3.99 0.78
C TYR A 141 0.55 4.31 -0.48
N ILE A 142 -0.14 4.87 -1.47
CA ILE A 142 0.39 5.30 -2.75
C ILE A 142 0.24 6.82 -2.82
N PHE A 143 1.28 7.54 -3.21
CA PHE A 143 1.24 9.00 -3.29
C PHE A 143 2.24 9.52 -4.32
N ASP A 144 2.01 10.73 -4.83
CA ASP A 144 2.93 11.38 -5.75
C ASP A 144 4.18 11.91 -5.03
N THR A 145 5.24 12.12 -5.80
CA THR A 145 6.52 12.60 -5.27
C THR A 145 6.48 14.07 -4.81
N ALA A 146 5.45 14.82 -5.22
CA ALA A 146 5.20 16.19 -4.78
C ALA A 146 4.23 16.28 -3.58
N PHE A 147 3.76 15.15 -3.04
CA PHE A 147 2.86 15.08 -1.89
C PHE A 147 1.55 15.88 -2.08
N THR A 148 1.00 15.85 -3.29
CA THR A 148 -0.25 16.54 -3.63
C THR A 148 -1.48 15.65 -3.46
N TRP A 149 -1.33 14.33 -3.55
CA TRP A 149 -2.41 13.36 -3.33
C TRP A 149 -1.91 12.04 -2.73
N THR A 150 -2.82 11.30 -2.10
CA THR A 150 -2.58 9.93 -1.65
C THR A 150 -3.79 9.05 -1.88
N TYR A 151 -3.54 7.83 -2.35
CA TYR A 151 -4.48 6.73 -2.44
C TYR A 151 -4.09 5.67 -1.39
N VAL A 152 -5.06 5.19 -0.64
CA VAL A 152 -4.82 4.26 0.47
C VAL A 152 -5.75 3.06 0.36
N GLN A 153 -5.16 1.87 0.28
CA GLN A 153 -5.89 0.60 0.28
C GLN A 153 -5.69 -0.06 1.65
N THR A 154 -6.79 -0.31 2.37
CA THR A 154 -6.77 -0.89 3.71
C THR A 154 -6.88 -2.42 3.67
N HIS A 155 -6.63 -3.06 4.81
CA HIS A 155 -6.89 -4.49 4.99
C HIS A 155 -8.34 -4.82 5.37
N GLU A 156 -9.13 -3.83 5.78
CA GLU A 156 -10.51 -4.00 6.24
C GLU A 156 -11.48 -3.88 5.07
N ALA A 157 -12.32 -4.90 4.88
CA ALA A 157 -13.22 -4.97 3.73
C ALA A 157 -14.25 -3.82 3.68
N ASP A 158 -14.62 -3.29 4.85
CA ASP A 158 -15.60 -2.20 4.98
C ASP A 158 -14.95 -0.80 5.00
N CYS A 159 -13.62 -0.71 4.88
CA CYS A 159 -12.89 0.56 4.96
C CYS A 159 -12.10 0.86 3.68
N GLY A 160 -12.51 1.92 2.99
CA GLY A 160 -11.82 2.42 1.81
C GLY A 160 -11.96 1.50 0.59
N PRO A 161 -11.09 1.63 -0.43
CA PRO A 161 -9.93 2.52 -0.46
C PRO A 161 -10.30 4.00 -0.33
N TYR A 162 -9.33 4.81 0.08
CA TYR A 162 -9.46 6.25 0.25
C TYR A 162 -8.60 6.99 -0.76
N PHE A 163 -9.10 8.12 -1.26
CA PHE A 163 -8.30 9.05 -2.07
C PHE A 163 -8.44 10.45 -1.52
N TYR A 164 -7.30 11.08 -1.23
CA TYR A 164 -7.23 12.46 -0.78
C TYR A 164 -6.30 13.26 -1.69
N ARG A 165 -6.70 14.50 -2.00
CA ARG A 165 -5.87 15.47 -2.70
C ARG A 165 -5.94 16.81 -1.99
N ASN A 166 -4.80 17.47 -1.85
CA ASN A 166 -4.75 18.81 -1.26
C ASN A 166 -5.61 19.78 -2.10
N GLY A 167 -6.53 20.47 -1.43
CA GLY A 167 -7.47 21.41 -2.06
C GLY A 167 -8.79 20.80 -2.55
N MET A 168 -9.10 19.54 -2.17
CA MET A 168 -10.50 19.04 -2.18
C MET A 168 -11.35 19.70 -1.10
#